data_AF-A0A2C6AYI5-F1
#
_entry.id   AF-A0A2C6AYI5-F1
#
_cell.length_a   1.000
_cell.length_b   1.000
_cell.length_c   1.000
_cell.angle_alpha   90.00
_cell.angle_beta   90.00
_cell.angle_gamma   90.00
#
_symmetry.space_group_name_H-M   'P 1'
#
loop_
_entity.id
_entity.type
_entity.pdbx_description
1 polymer ?
#
loop_
_entity_poly.entity_id
_entity_poly.type
_entity_poly.pdbx_seq_one_letter_code
_entity_poly.pdbx_strand_id
1 'polypeptide(L)'
;MCNFRNIKLELAEVFELKNGYTPSKSISEYWENGDINWFKIEDINTNGRVLNNSIEKVNKKGIKGKLFPKNTLIISTSATIGEYALITKEFLCNQRFTCLITKEEYKDVVLPMFLKHYAYILSKKCRENIKVGNFPSVDMNKFKKIPILLPPLEVQKRIVEVLDNFEKICNDLNIGLPAEIEARQKQYEFYRNFLLTFKEDSVNSLRQDKTRYI
;
A
#
# COMPACT_ATOMS: atom_id res chain seq x y z
N MET A 1 34.71 -2.89 -15.40
CA MET A 1 34.50 -2.15 -14.13
C MET A 1 33.50 -1.04 -14.40
N CYS A 2 32.21 -1.27 -14.13
CA CYS A 2 31.17 -0.25 -14.35
C CYS A 2 31.15 0.72 -13.16
N ASN A 3 31.34 2.01 -13.46
CA ASN A 3 31.27 3.10 -12.49
C ASN A 3 29.87 3.17 -11.86
N PHE A 4 29.79 2.86 -10.57
CA PHE A 4 28.58 2.96 -9.74
C PHE A 4 28.20 4.41 -9.42
N ARG A 5 27.87 5.21 -10.44
CA ARG A 5 27.29 6.54 -10.21
C ARG A 5 25.77 6.41 -10.07
N ASN A 6 25.22 6.99 -9.01
CA ASN A 6 23.78 7.22 -8.92
C ASN A 6 23.33 7.94 -10.18
N ILE A 7 22.46 7.30 -10.97
CA ILE A 7 21.93 7.92 -12.17
C ILE A 7 20.72 8.75 -11.74
N LYS A 8 20.77 10.05 -12.02
CA LYS A 8 19.65 10.97 -11.84
C LYS A 8 19.00 11.15 -13.20
N LEU A 9 17.82 10.56 -13.37
CA LEU A 9 17.00 10.63 -14.58
C LEU A 9 15.65 11.24 -14.23
N GLU A 10 14.93 11.79 -15.21
CA GLU A 10 13.54 12.15 -15.06
C GLU A 10 12.63 10.91 -15.12
N LEU A 11 11.46 10.95 -14.49
CA LEU A 11 10.50 9.84 -14.54
C LEU A 11 10.13 9.46 -15.98
N ALA A 12 9.95 10.44 -16.88
CA ALA A 12 9.61 10.17 -18.27
C ALA A 12 10.76 9.56 -19.09
N GLU A 13 12.01 9.62 -18.61
CA GLU A 13 13.13 8.91 -19.23
C GLU A 13 13.05 7.42 -18.91
N VAL A 14 12.72 7.06 -17.66
CA VAL A 14 12.73 5.67 -17.17
C VAL A 14 11.41 4.94 -17.42
N PHE A 15 10.29 5.66 -17.37
CA PHE A 15 8.94 5.07 -17.41
C PHE A 15 8.15 5.57 -18.62
N GLU A 16 7.35 4.68 -19.19
CA GLU A 16 6.19 5.06 -19.99
C GLU A 16 5.01 5.30 -19.03
N LEU A 17 4.53 6.55 -18.98
CA LEU A 17 3.40 6.94 -18.14
C LEU A 17 2.10 6.83 -18.92
N LYS A 18 1.20 5.94 -18.49
CA LYS A 18 -0.13 5.76 -19.10
C LYS A 18 -1.21 5.77 -18.05
N ASN A 19 -2.33 6.43 -18.31
CA ASN A 19 -3.48 6.34 -17.42
C ASN A 19 -4.22 5.01 -17.62
N GLY A 20 -4.80 4.51 -16.54
CA GLY A 20 -5.78 3.42 -16.61
C GLY A 20 -7.05 3.84 -17.34
N TYR A 21 -8.00 2.91 -17.42
CA TYR A 21 -9.32 3.19 -17.93
C TYR A 21 -10.36 2.26 -17.30
N THR A 22 -11.62 2.67 -17.38
CA THR A 22 -12.76 1.87 -16.93
C THR A 22 -13.55 1.41 -18.14
N PRO A 23 -13.63 0.10 -18.43
CA PRO A 23 -14.60 -0.42 -19.39
C PRO A 23 -16.01 0.08 -19.02
N SER A 24 -16.91 0.24 -19.99
CA SER A 24 -18.24 0.77 -19.68
C SER A 24 -18.94 -0.11 -18.63
N LYS A 25 -19.38 0.49 -17.52
CA LYS A 25 -20.12 -0.22 -16.47
C LYS A 25 -21.55 -0.56 -16.89
N SER A 26 -22.08 0.12 -17.92
CA SER A 26 -23.40 -0.17 -18.48
C SER A 26 -23.44 -1.42 -19.37
N ILE A 27 -22.29 -1.93 -19.82
CA ILE A 27 -22.21 -3.11 -20.67
C ILE A 27 -21.84 -4.29 -19.78
N SER A 28 -22.84 -5.07 -19.35
CA SER A 28 -22.64 -6.15 -18.37
C SER A 28 -21.70 -7.24 -18.89
N GLU A 29 -21.71 -7.50 -20.21
CA GLU A 29 -20.78 -8.44 -20.87
C GLU A 29 -19.28 -8.11 -20.65
N TYR A 30 -18.94 -6.88 -20.29
CA TYR A 30 -17.55 -6.50 -19.98
C TYR A 30 -17.10 -6.93 -18.58
N TRP A 31 -18.03 -7.35 -17.72
CA TRP A 31 -17.79 -7.64 -16.30
C TRP A 31 -18.25 -9.05 -15.91
N GLU A 32 -19.22 -9.62 -16.63
CA GLU A 32 -19.66 -11.00 -16.45
C GLU A 32 -18.57 -12.00 -16.85
N ASN A 33 -18.34 -12.99 -15.99
CA ASN A 33 -17.34 -14.06 -16.18
C ASN A 33 -15.93 -13.53 -16.53
N GLY A 34 -15.54 -12.40 -15.95
CA GLY A 34 -14.23 -11.79 -16.18
C GLY A 34 -13.08 -12.57 -15.56
N ASP A 35 -11.96 -12.67 -16.28
CA ASP A 35 -10.72 -13.33 -15.85
C ASP A 35 -9.54 -12.35 -15.68
N ILE A 36 -9.66 -11.12 -16.20
CA ILE A 36 -8.59 -10.12 -16.18
C ILE A 36 -8.71 -9.22 -14.95
N ASN A 37 -7.63 -9.06 -14.19
CA ASN A 37 -7.65 -8.19 -13.03
C ASN A 37 -7.89 -6.72 -13.41
N TRP A 38 -8.84 -6.06 -12.74
CA TRP A 38 -9.11 -4.63 -12.86
C TRP A 38 -9.01 -3.95 -11.48
N PHE A 39 -7.91 -3.21 -11.26
CA PHE A 39 -7.59 -2.60 -9.97
C PHE A 39 -8.22 -1.22 -9.78
N LYS A 40 -8.79 -0.99 -8.60
CA LYS A 40 -9.35 0.27 -8.08
C LYS A 40 -8.75 0.57 -6.70
N ILE A 41 -9.10 1.72 -6.12
CA ILE A 41 -8.56 2.16 -4.82
C ILE A 41 -8.86 1.18 -3.67
N GLU A 42 -10.01 0.52 -3.74
CA GLU A 42 -10.45 -0.46 -2.76
C GLU A 42 -9.49 -1.64 -2.67
N ASP A 43 -8.91 -2.09 -3.79
CA ASP A 43 -7.93 -3.17 -3.80
C ASP A 43 -6.69 -2.82 -2.97
N ILE A 44 -6.25 -1.56 -3.00
CA ILE A 44 -5.11 -1.06 -2.22
C ILE A 44 -5.47 -1.02 -0.73
N ASN A 45 -6.67 -0.51 -0.41
CA ASN A 45 -7.13 -0.39 0.97
C ASN A 45 -7.30 -1.75 1.64
N THR A 46 -7.74 -2.76 0.88
CA THR A 46 -8.02 -4.11 1.40
C THR A 46 -6.78 -5.00 1.42
N ASN A 47 -5.93 -4.93 0.39
CA ASN A 47 -4.86 -5.91 0.18
C ASN A 47 -3.45 -5.32 0.28
N GLY A 48 -3.33 -4.04 0.64
CA GLY A 48 -2.06 -3.36 0.79
C GLY A 48 -1.45 -2.92 -0.55
N ARG A 49 -0.12 -2.79 -0.58
CA ARG A 49 0.59 -2.08 -1.68
C ARG A 49 1.28 -3.00 -2.69
N VAL A 50 1.15 -4.32 -2.57
CA VAL A 50 1.66 -5.30 -3.54
C VAL A 50 0.51 -6.21 -3.94
N LEU A 51 0.04 -6.08 -5.18
CA LEU A 51 -1.20 -6.69 -5.64
C LEU A 51 -0.97 -7.68 -6.78
N ASN A 52 -1.65 -8.82 -6.72
CA ASN A 52 -1.61 -9.85 -7.77
C ASN A 52 -3.01 -10.32 -8.21
N ASN A 53 -4.06 -9.91 -7.50
CA ASN A 53 -5.45 -10.24 -7.76
C ASN A 53 -6.31 -9.05 -7.36
N SER A 54 -7.34 -8.75 -8.15
CA SER A 54 -8.30 -7.69 -7.87
C SER A 54 -9.65 -8.25 -7.41
N ILE A 55 -10.41 -7.41 -6.72
CA ILE A 55 -11.78 -7.66 -6.27
C ILE A 55 -12.70 -7.84 -7.49
N GLU A 56 -12.57 -6.98 -8.50
CA GLU A 56 -13.33 -7.05 -9.74
C GLU A 56 -12.46 -7.54 -10.90
N LYS A 57 -13.06 -8.33 -11.80
CA LYS A 57 -12.41 -8.81 -13.02
C LYS A 57 -13.18 -8.37 -14.25
N VAL A 58 -12.44 -8.03 -15.29
CA VAL A 58 -12.97 -7.61 -16.59
C VAL A 58 -12.96 -8.81 -17.54
N ASN A 59 -14.01 -8.93 -18.33
CA ASN A 59 -14.09 -9.88 -19.44
C ASN A 59 -13.23 -9.38 -20.61
N LYS A 60 -12.67 -10.30 -21.41
CA LYS A 60 -11.89 -9.97 -22.62
C LYS A 60 -12.60 -9.01 -23.56
N LYS A 61 -13.94 -9.08 -23.65
CA LYS A 61 -14.77 -8.16 -24.45
C LYS A 61 -14.62 -6.69 -24.03
N GLY A 62 -14.32 -6.42 -22.76
CA GLY A 62 -14.14 -5.07 -22.21
C GLY A 62 -12.73 -4.49 -22.38
N ILE A 63 -11.77 -5.26 -22.93
CA ILE A 63 -10.41 -4.77 -23.13
C ILE A 63 -10.36 -3.79 -24.31
N LYS A 64 -9.70 -2.64 -24.10
CA LYS A 64 -9.30 -1.71 -25.17
C LYS A 64 -7.78 -1.72 -25.27
N GLY A 65 -7.25 -2.30 -26.34
CA GLY A 65 -5.80 -2.37 -26.55
C GLY A 65 -5.13 -3.50 -25.76
N LYS A 66 -3.96 -3.23 -25.17
CA LYS A 66 -3.15 -4.21 -24.43
C LYS A 66 -3.31 -4.04 -22.93
N LEU A 67 -3.15 -5.13 -22.19
CA LEU A 67 -3.02 -5.10 -20.74
C LEU A 67 -1.75 -4.35 -20.33
N PHE A 68 -1.76 -3.76 -19.14
CA PHE A 68 -0.54 -3.27 -18.52
C PHE A 68 0.34 -4.44 -18.08
N PRO A 69 1.65 -4.37 -18.29
CA PRO A 69 2.55 -5.46 -17.94
C PRO A 69 2.68 -5.61 -16.41
N LYS A 70 2.99 -6.82 -15.96
CA LYS A 70 3.35 -7.07 -14.56
C LYS A 70 4.56 -6.21 -14.13
N ASN A 71 4.75 -6.08 -12.83
CA ASN A 71 5.80 -5.27 -12.19
C ASN A 71 5.68 -3.76 -12.49
N THR A 72 4.46 -3.30 -12.73
CA THR A 72 4.16 -1.87 -12.94
C THR A 72 3.71 -1.23 -11.64
N LEU A 73 4.25 -0.06 -11.34
CA LEU A 73 3.77 0.78 -10.25
C LEU A 73 2.54 1.57 -10.73
N ILE A 74 1.44 1.52 -10.00
CA ILE A 74 0.30 2.41 -10.19
C ILE A 74 0.30 3.49 -9.11
N ILE A 75 -0.03 4.73 -9.47
CA ILE A 75 -0.20 5.83 -8.52
C ILE A 75 -1.43 6.67 -8.89
N SER A 76 -2.26 6.98 -7.91
CA SER A 76 -3.46 7.78 -8.07
C SER A 76 -3.05 9.24 -8.25
N THR A 77 -3.41 9.82 -9.39
CA THR A 77 -3.05 11.20 -9.75
C THR A 77 -4.24 12.14 -9.67
N SER A 78 -5.41 11.64 -9.24
CA SER A 78 -6.63 12.43 -9.06
C SER A 78 -7.59 11.75 -8.07
N ALA A 79 -8.46 12.50 -7.41
CA ALA A 79 -9.28 12.05 -6.26
C ALA A 79 -8.44 11.65 -5.02
N THR A 80 -7.90 10.43 -4.97
CA THR A 80 -7.08 9.92 -3.85
C THR A 80 -5.59 10.10 -4.11
N ILE A 81 -5.18 11.36 -4.33
CA ILE A 81 -3.86 11.71 -4.86
C ILE A 81 -2.73 11.14 -3.98
N GLY A 82 -1.84 10.41 -4.65
CA GLY A 82 -0.65 9.81 -4.05
C GLY A 82 -0.86 8.41 -3.50
N GLU A 83 -2.04 7.80 -3.57
CA GLU A 83 -2.19 6.38 -3.26
C GLU A 83 -1.56 5.50 -4.34
N TYR A 84 -0.83 4.46 -3.96
CA TYR A 84 -0.04 3.66 -4.90
C TYR A 84 0.02 2.18 -4.52
N ALA A 85 0.29 1.35 -5.52
CA ALA A 85 0.58 -0.07 -5.36
C ALA A 85 1.47 -0.59 -6.50
N LEU A 86 2.26 -1.62 -6.23
CA LEU A 86 2.98 -2.41 -7.22
C LEU A 86 2.11 -3.58 -7.67
N ILE A 87 1.88 -3.71 -8.97
CA ILE A 87 1.08 -4.79 -9.54
C ILE A 87 2.00 -5.88 -10.11
N THR A 88 1.83 -7.12 -9.68
CA THR A 88 2.76 -8.23 -10.00
C THR A 88 2.22 -9.24 -11.03
N LYS A 89 1.02 -8.97 -11.58
CA LYS A 89 0.45 -9.67 -12.75
C LYS A 89 0.02 -8.67 -13.81
N GLU A 90 -0.20 -9.14 -15.04
CA GLU A 90 -0.81 -8.31 -16.08
C GLU A 90 -2.22 -7.88 -15.67
N PHE A 91 -2.60 -6.66 -16.04
CA PHE A 91 -3.79 -6.03 -15.45
C PHE A 91 -4.38 -4.90 -16.28
N LEU A 92 -5.57 -4.49 -15.87
CA LEU A 92 -6.17 -3.19 -16.12
C LEU A 92 -6.36 -2.45 -14.79
N CYS A 93 -6.53 -1.14 -14.83
CA CYS A 93 -6.84 -0.37 -13.63
C CYS A 93 -7.71 0.84 -13.94
N ASN A 94 -8.37 1.38 -12.92
CA ASN A 94 -9.23 2.55 -13.00
C ASN A 94 -8.50 3.79 -13.59
N GLN A 95 -9.27 4.70 -14.23
CA GLN A 95 -8.75 5.91 -14.88
C GLN A 95 -8.09 6.93 -13.94
N ARG A 96 -8.32 6.81 -12.64
CA ARG A 96 -7.68 7.67 -11.62
C ARG A 96 -6.22 7.33 -11.38
N PHE A 97 -5.78 6.14 -11.78
CA PHE A 97 -4.40 5.71 -11.71
C PHE A 97 -3.60 6.10 -12.96
N THR A 98 -2.37 6.52 -12.72
CA THR A 98 -1.30 6.58 -13.71
C THR A 98 -0.34 5.41 -13.45
N CYS A 99 -0.16 4.58 -14.48
CA CYS A 99 0.78 3.46 -14.53
C CYS A 99 2.17 3.98 -14.91
N LEU A 100 3.18 3.67 -14.11
CA LEU A 100 4.59 3.90 -14.40
C LEU A 100 5.18 2.57 -14.89
N ILE A 101 5.16 2.39 -16.21
CA ILE A 101 5.63 1.16 -16.87
C ILE A 101 7.12 1.32 -17.15
N THR A 102 7.97 0.49 -16.55
CA THR A 102 9.43 0.54 -16.81
C THR A 102 9.70 0.25 -18.28
N LYS A 103 10.41 1.16 -18.97
CA LYS A 103 10.81 0.95 -20.37
C LYS A 103 11.82 -0.19 -20.47
N GLU A 104 11.90 -0.81 -21.65
CA GLU A 104 12.70 -2.01 -21.87
C GLU A 104 14.17 -1.82 -21.47
N GLU A 105 14.78 -0.71 -21.85
CA GLU A 105 16.19 -0.42 -21.55
C GLU A 105 16.51 -0.26 -20.05
N TYR A 106 15.49 -0.09 -19.20
CA TYR A 106 15.64 0.08 -17.76
C TYR A 106 15.21 -1.13 -16.93
N LYS A 107 14.65 -2.18 -17.55
CA LYS A 107 14.13 -3.35 -16.80
C LYS A 107 15.20 -4.07 -15.99
N ASP A 108 16.43 -4.13 -16.50
CA ASP A 108 17.55 -4.80 -15.84
C ASP A 108 18.26 -3.93 -14.80
N VAL A 109 17.87 -2.66 -14.64
CA VAL A 109 18.48 -1.73 -13.67
C VAL A 109 17.50 -1.18 -12.65
N VAL A 110 16.21 -1.53 -12.76
CA VAL A 110 15.15 -1.07 -11.86
C VAL A 110 14.48 -2.27 -11.19
N LEU A 111 14.69 -2.40 -9.88
CA LEU A 111 14.04 -3.45 -9.09
C LEU A 111 12.59 -3.05 -8.76
N PRO A 112 11.56 -3.87 -9.08
CA PRO A 112 10.17 -3.50 -8.85
C PRO A 112 9.83 -3.20 -7.38
N MET A 113 10.36 -3.99 -6.44
CA MET A 113 10.17 -3.75 -5.01
C MET A 113 10.84 -2.47 -4.53
N PHE A 114 11.97 -2.08 -5.14
CA PHE A 114 12.57 -0.77 -4.87
C PHE A 114 11.63 0.35 -5.31
N LEU A 115 10.97 0.22 -6.48
CA LEU A 115 9.97 1.21 -6.93
C LEU A 115 8.80 1.33 -5.97
N LYS A 116 8.30 0.21 -5.42
CA LYS A 116 7.23 0.21 -4.41
C LYS A 116 7.61 1.06 -3.21
N HIS A 117 8.83 0.93 -2.70
CA HIS A 117 9.31 1.75 -1.59
C HIS A 117 9.57 3.21 -2.00
N TYR A 118 10.18 3.43 -3.17
CA TYR A 118 10.40 4.78 -3.72
C TYR A 118 9.08 5.53 -3.98
N ALA A 119 8.00 4.80 -4.25
CA ALA A 119 6.67 5.37 -4.47
C ALA A 119 6.15 6.17 -3.28
N TYR A 120 6.64 5.93 -2.05
CA TYR A 120 6.35 6.80 -0.90
C TYR A 120 6.84 8.24 -1.14
N ILE A 121 8.01 8.42 -1.76
CA ILE A 121 8.56 9.72 -2.12
C ILE A 121 7.73 10.33 -3.25
N LEU A 122 7.40 9.54 -4.29
CA LEU A 122 6.57 10.00 -5.40
C LEU A 122 5.17 10.41 -4.93
N SER A 123 4.60 9.70 -3.97
CA SER A 123 3.32 10.02 -3.34
C SER A 123 3.33 11.41 -2.72
N LYS A 124 4.39 11.77 -1.96
CA LYS A 124 4.57 13.13 -1.44
C LYS A 124 4.69 14.14 -2.56
N LYS A 125 5.48 13.85 -3.60
CA LYS A 125 5.64 14.74 -4.76
C LYS A 125 4.34 14.96 -5.53
N CYS A 126 3.47 13.95 -5.63
CA CYS A 126 2.12 14.12 -6.19
C CYS A 126 1.32 15.14 -5.38
N ARG A 127 1.33 15.03 -4.05
CA ARG A 127 0.57 15.92 -3.16
C ARG A 127 1.11 17.37 -3.15
N GLU A 128 2.41 17.54 -3.37
CA GLU A 128 3.06 18.85 -3.54
C GLU A 128 2.81 19.46 -4.94
N ASN A 129 2.37 18.65 -5.91
CA ASN A 129 2.27 19.01 -7.33
C ASN A 129 0.82 18.99 -7.85
N ILE A 130 -0.12 19.52 -7.08
CA ILE A 130 -1.55 19.55 -7.44
C ILE A 130 -1.86 20.82 -8.23
N LYS A 131 -2.47 20.67 -9.41
CA LYS A 131 -3.15 21.78 -10.09
C LYS A 131 -4.47 22.05 -9.39
N VAL A 132 -4.61 23.24 -8.83
CA VAL A 132 -5.86 23.70 -8.23
C VAL A 132 -6.76 24.23 -9.36
N GLY A 133 -7.88 23.55 -9.57
CA GLY A 133 -8.95 23.88 -10.52
C GLY A 133 -10.23 23.17 -10.08
N ASN A 134 -11.24 23.03 -10.96
CA ASN A 134 -12.52 22.39 -10.59
C ASN A 134 -12.37 20.93 -10.11
N PHE A 135 -11.32 20.22 -10.54
CA PHE A 135 -10.99 18.89 -10.04
C PHE A 135 -9.49 18.79 -9.71
N PRO A 136 -9.11 18.65 -8.44
CA PRO A 136 -7.72 18.49 -8.03
C PRO A 136 -7.07 17.29 -8.73
N SER A 137 -5.95 17.53 -9.40
CA SER A 137 -5.17 16.50 -10.08
C SER A 137 -3.70 16.89 -10.15
N VAL A 138 -2.82 15.90 -10.28
CA VAL A 138 -1.37 16.12 -10.37
C VAL A 138 -1.02 16.76 -11.72
N ASP A 139 -0.14 17.76 -11.72
CA ASP A 139 0.41 18.31 -12.95
C ASP A 139 1.32 17.29 -13.65
N MET A 140 0.83 16.64 -14.70
CA MET A 140 1.60 15.63 -15.44
C MET A 140 2.85 16.18 -16.13
N ASN A 141 2.89 17.47 -16.49
CA ASN A 141 4.10 18.04 -17.11
C ASN A 141 5.22 18.18 -16.07
N LYS A 142 4.88 18.53 -14.83
CA LYS A 142 5.84 18.57 -13.72
C LYS A 142 6.16 17.17 -13.20
N PHE A 143 5.16 16.29 -13.10
CA PHE A 143 5.33 14.93 -12.59
C PHE A 143 6.32 14.14 -13.44
N LYS A 144 6.20 14.20 -14.77
CA LYS A 144 7.14 13.57 -15.72
C LYS A 144 8.61 13.98 -15.54
N LYS A 145 8.85 15.20 -15.07
CA LYS A 145 10.19 15.80 -14.87
C LYS A 145 10.74 15.60 -13.46
N ILE A 146 10.01 14.90 -12.58
CA ILE A 146 10.52 14.59 -11.25
C ILE A 146 11.77 13.71 -11.41
N PRO A 147 12.90 14.05 -10.77
CA PRO A 147 14.07 13.21 -10.81
C PRO A 147 13.85 11.92 -9.98
N ILE A 148 14.24 10.79 -10.55
CA ILE A 148 14.40 9.52 -9.88
C ILE A 148 15.88 9.23 -9.65
N LEU A 149 16.21 8.79 -8.44
CA LEU A 149 17.54 8.32 -8.09
C LEU A 149 17.56 6.80 -8.21
N LEU A 150 18.32 6.30 -9.18
CA LEU A 150 18.53 4.87 -9.38
C LEU A 150 19.93 4.51 -8.90
N PRO A 151 20.09 4.02 -7.65
CA PRO A 151 21.35 3.47 -7.20
C PRO A 151 21.61 2.10 -7.87
N PRO A 152 22.81 1.55 -7.75
CA PRO A 152 23.11 0.20 -8.26
C PRO A 152 22.17 -0.86 -7.72
N LEU A 153 21.93 -1.93 -8.49
CA LEU A 153 21.01 -3.00 -8.09
C LEU A 153 21.31 -3.61 -6.72
N GLU A 154 22.58 -3.75 -6.35
CA GLU A 154 22.98 -4.26 -5.03
C GLU A 154 22.49 -3.35 -3.90
N VAL A 155 22.59 -2.03 -4.09
CA VAL A 155 22.08 -1.04 -3.14
C VAL A 155 20.55 -1.04 -3.12
N GLN A 156 19.89 -1.15 -4.28
CA GLN A 156 18.44 -1.29 -4.35
C GLN A 156 17.96 -2.52 -3.58
N LYS A 157 18.62 -3.68 -3.76
CA LYS A 157 18.31 -4.92 -3.02
C LYS A 157 18.47 -4.74 -1.52
N ARG A 158 19.56 -4.11 -1.06
CA ARG A 158 19.78 -3.82 0.37
C ARG A 158 18.72 -2.88 0.94
N ILE A 159 18.30 -1.86 0.19
CA ILE A 159 17.21 -0.97 0.59
C ILE A 159 15.91 -1.75 0.73
N VAL A 160 15.57 -2.59 -0.26
CA VAL A 160 14.37 -3.43 -0.23
C VAL A 160 14.39 -4.37 0.97
N GLU A 161 15.50 -5.07 1.21
CA GLU A 161 15.66 -5.98 2.34
C GLU A 161 15.41 -5.27 3.69
N VAL A 162 16.03 -4.11 3.91
CA VAL A 162 15.86 -3.35 5.15
C VAL A 162 14.40 -2.91 5.31
N LEU A 163 13.79 -2.32 4.26
CA LEU A 163 12.43 -1.78 4.35
C LEU A 163 11.36 -2.87 4.44
N ASP A 164 11.53 -3.99 3.73
CA ASP A 164 10.62 -5.14 3.83
C ASP A 164 10.70 -5.78 5.22
N ASN A 165 11.90 -5.87 5.81
CA ASN A 165 12.06 -6.34 7.20
C ASN A 165 11.34 -5.41 8.19
N PHE A 166 11.47 -4.08 8.04
CA PHE A 166 10.73 -3.13 8.88
C PHE A 166 9.21 -3.27 8.72
N GLU A 167 8.70 -3.36 7.49
CA GLU A 167 7.27 -3.54 7.25
C GLU A 167 6.75 -4.86 7.83
N LYS A 168 7.54 -5.93 7.73
CA LYS A 168 7.20 -7.22 8.33
C LYS A 168 7.07 -7.08 9.85
N ILE A 169 8.03 -6.45 10.53
CA ILE A 169 7.96 -6.25 11.99
C ILE A 169 6.77 -5.38 12.41
N CYS A 170 6.40 -4.38 11.61
CA CYS A 170 5.26 -3.50 11.94
C CYS A 170 3.90 -4.15 11.70
N ASN A 171 3.77 -5.02 10.69
CA ASN A 171 2.48 -5.54 10.22
C ASN A 171 2.25 -7.03 10.53
N ASP A 172 3.26 -7.76 11.01
CA ASP A 172 3.09 -9.17 11.38
C ASP A 172 2.26 -9.25 12.68
N LEU A 173 1.06 -9.80 12.53
CA LEU A 173 0.10 -9.96 13.63
C LEU A 173 0.57 -10.99 14.67
N ASN A 174 1.46 -11.91 14.28
CA ASN A 174 1.99 -12.94 15.17
C ASN A 174 3.31 -12.51 15.83
N ILE A 175 4.01 -11.52 15.27
CA ILE A 175 5.33 -11.06 15.72
C ILE A 175 5.41 -9.54 15.55
N GLY A 176 5.63 -8.80 16.63
CA GLY A 176 5.85 -7.35 16.58
C GLY A 176 4.79 -6.55 17.33
N LEU A 177 4.50 -5.34 16.84
CA LEU A 177 3.68 -4.37 17.58
C LEU A 177 2.24 -4.84 17.86
N PRO A 178 1.51 -5.45 16.90
CA PRO A 178 0.14 -5.91 17.18
C PRO A 178 0.09 -7.02 18.24
N ALA A 179 0.99 -8.00 18.15
CA ALA A 179 1.10 -9.08 19.14
C ALA A 179 1.45 -8.56 20.54
N GLU A 180 2.37 -7.59 20.63
CA GLU A 180 2.70 -6.93 21.90
C GLU A 180 1.50 -6.15 22.45
N ILE A 181 0.77 -5.41 21.62
CA ILE A 181 -0.43 -4.66 22.05
C ILE A 181 -1.49 -5.63 22.60
N GLU A 182 -1.77 -6.74 21.91
CA GLU A 182 -2.72 -7.75 22.37
C GLU A 182 -2.27 -8.38 23.69
N ALA A 183 -0.99 -8.74 23.81
CA ALA A 183 -0.43 -9.29 25.05
C ALA A 183 -0.54 -8.29 26.21
N ARG A 184 -0.29 -7.00 25.96
CA ARG A 184 -0.42 -5.94 26.97
C ARG A 184 -1.87 -5.66 27.36
N GLN A 185 -2.81 -5.74 26.42
CA GLN A 185 -4.24 -5.63 26.72
C GLN A 185 -4.71 -6.78 27.61
N LYS A 186 -4.34 -8.02 27.27
CA LYS A 186 -4.63 -9.22 28.10
C LYS A 186 -4.03 -9.10 29.50
N GLN A 187 -2.76 -8.65 29.58
CA GLN A 187 -2.09 -8.41 30.85
C GLN A 187 -2.82 -7.34 31.69
N TYR A 188 -3.22 -6.23 31.07
CA TYR A 188 -3.98 -5.17 31.72
C TYR A 188 -5.34 -5.68 32.23
N GLU A 189 -6.09 -6.42 31.41
CA GLU A 189 -7.38 -6.99 31.81
C GLU A 189 -7.24 -7.95 33.00
N PHE A 190 -6.22 -8.81 32.98
CA PHE A 190 -5.91 -9.70 34.09
C PHE A 190 -5.68 -8.91 35.39
N TYR A 191 -4.78 -7.92 35.37
CA TYR A 191 -4.47 -7.14 36.57
C TYR A 191 -5.63 -6.23 37.01
N ARG A 192 -6.39 -5.67 36.07
CA ARG A 192 -7.62 -4.92 36.36
C ARG A 192 -8.60 -5.78 37.14
N ASN A 193 -8.86 -6.99 36.66
CA ASN A 193 -9.77 -7.93 37.32
C ASN A 193 -9.17 -8.40 38.66
N PHE A 194 -7.89 -8.74 38.72
CA PHE A 194 -7.24 -9.15 39.97
C PHE A 194 -7.30 -8.08 41.07
N LEU A 195 -7.03 -6.81 40.73
CA LEU A 195 -6.95 -5.72 41.70
C LEU A 195 -8.32 -5.16 42.09
N LEU A 196 -9.32 -5.21 41.19
CA LEU A 196 -10.65 -4.63 41.41
C LEU A 196 -11.73 -5.67 41.76
N THR A 197 -11.39 -6.96 41.76
CA THR A 197 -12.27 -8.00 42.30
C THR A 197 -11.94 -8.19 43.77
N PHE A 198 -12.64 -7.47 44.63
CA PHE A 198 -12.55 -7.67 46.06
C PHE A 198 -13.28 -8.97 46.41
N LYS A 199 -12.60 -9.91 47.09
CA LYS A 199 -13.29 -11.05 47.73
C LYS A 199 -14.29 -10.48 48.73
N GLU A 200 -15.56 -10.88 48.65
CA GLU A 200 -16.64 -10.42 49.53
C GLU A 200 -16.43 -10.78 51.02
N ASP A 201 -15.38 -11.55 51.34
CA ASP A 201 -15.12 -12.08 52.68
C ASP A 201 -14.58 -11.07 53.70
N SER A 202 -14.23 -9.83 53.30
CA SER A 202 -13.70 -8.83 54.25
C SER A 202 -14.74 -7.86 54.83
N VAL A 203 -16.00 -7.87 54.36
CA VAL A 203 -17.04 -6.94 54.88
C VAL A 203 -17.98 -7.61 55.90
N ASN A 204 -18.12 -8.94 55.86
CA ASN A 204 -18.99 -9.67 56.80
C ASN A 204 -18.30 -10.07 58.12
N SER A 205 -16.96 -10.15 58.17
CA SER A 205 -16.23 -10.49 59.42
C SER A 205 -16.19 -9.36 60.44
N LEU A 206 -16.37 -8.10 60.03
CA LEU A 206 -16.34 -6.93 60.92
C LEU A 206 -17.70 -6.63 61.60
N ARG A 207 -18.79 -7.30 61.19
CA ARG A 207 -20.14 -7.06 61.74
C ARG A 207 -20.53 -7.99 62.89
N GLN A 208 -19.81 -9.09 63.13
CA GLN A 208 -20.16 -10.06 64.17
C GLN A 208 -19.45 -9.83 65.52
N ASP A 209 -18.40 -8.99 65.59
CA ASP A 209 -17.57 -8.84 66.79
C ASP A 209 -18.04 -7.75 67.79
N LYS A 210 -19.11 -7.00 67.48
CA LYS A 210 -19.60 -5.91 68.37
C LYS A 210 -20.73 -6.30 69.32
N THR A 211 -21.14 -7.57 69.41
CA THR A 211 -22.32 -7.98 70.22
C THR A 211 -22.01 -8.96 71.36
N ARG A 212 -20.75 -9.14 71.78
CA ARG A 212 -20.38 -10.17 72.78
C ARG A 212 -19.76 -9.70 74.10
N TYR A 213 -19.94 -8.43 74.49
CA TYR A 213 -19.66 -8.01 75.87
C TYR A 213 -20.83 -7.16 76.41
N ILE A 214 -21.85 -7.85 76.91
CA ILE A 214 -22.73 -7.41 78.00
C ILE A 214 -22.78 -8.57 78.99
#